data_AF-A0A954G6T8-F1
#
_entry.id   AF-A0A954G6T8-F1
#
_cell.length_a   1.000
_cell.length_b   1.000
_cell.length_c   1.000
_cell.angle_alpha   90.00
_cell.angle_beta   90.00
_cell.angle_gamma   90.00
#
_symmetry.space_group_name_H-M   'P 1'
#
loop_
_entity.id
_entity.type
_entity.pdbx_description
1 polymer ?
#
loop_
_entity_poly.entity_id
_entity_poly.type
_entity_poly.pdbx_seq_one_letter_code
_entity_poly.pdbx_strand_id
1 'polypeptide(L)'
;MRRTSLISCCETYKPVLSVAMTVCLVVLAAGCSPTFWADQANTDSYEILAEKANDPAWEVPRYDVEPDPRSRFYDPYDPNHEPLPPDDPAANVYMHWLQCKKGYKSWHKFGRALSIENPDWLVQYGISPELSAEIAASGNSLPGTQLPALEDVTLRETIEIANINSREYQFQIENLFLAALDLTFGRFQFDVRYLGVGGQNPQVDLNRRRLQNGTQELDLGSRMGVNQVLPSGAQWAVELANNTLWLFSGSNQTTSVSVLSYSLVQPLLFGAGRKVVLNNLTQDERNVLYQTRTLARFRKTFFTQNVAGGNGFLQLLQQLQVIYNERGNIKRLERQVEILRALSSQKPKVQSERLEKLPENWIIPPDLVEKLEFDEESRLLSWKGDMTAAQEKRLLALSDEDSFQATAGELVQRIRTEVVTLDVAQLETRLAQSINRLRTLERAYQDSLGSFKLFLGLPPNMPMSI
;
A
#
# COMPACT_ATOMS: atom_id res chain seq x y z
N MET A 1 36.64 44.96 -77.41
CA MET A 1 37.40 44.32 -76.30
C MET A 1 36.54 44.38 -75.04
N ARG A 2 36.23 43.20 -74.47
CA ARG A 2 35.36 42.99 -73.28
C ARG A 2 36.15 43.16 -71.98
N ARG A 3 35.55 43.75 -70.94
CA ARG A 3 35.73 43.40 -69.51
C ARG A 3 34.76 44.21 -68.62
N THR A 4 33.55 43.70 -68.43
CA THR A 4 32.63 44.14 -67.37
C THR A 4 31.77 42.95 -66.93
N SER A 5 32.09 42.37 -65.77
CA SER A 5 31.18 41.66 -64.84
C SER A 5 32.01 40.72 -63.95
N LEU A 6 32.21 41.05 -62.67
CA LEU A 6 32.55 40.04 -61.63
C LEU A 6 32.56 40.55 -60.16
N ILE A 7 32.07 41.75 -59.83
CA ILE A 7 32.18 42.27 -58.45
C ILE A 7 30.84 42.29 -57.66
N SER A 8 29.69 42.02 -58.29
CA SER A 8 28.39 42.18 -57.61
C SER A 8 27.75 40.90 -57.04
N CYS A 9 28.52 39.86 -56.71
CA CYS A 9 27.96 38.62 -56.14
C CYS A 9 28.23 38.43 -54.64
N CYS A 10 28.98 39.32 -53.97
CA CYS A 10 29.47 39.06 -52.60
C CYS A 10 28.67 39.74 -51.47
N GLU A 11 27.74 40.66 -51.77
CA GLU A 11 26.96 41.36 -50.73
C GLU A 11 25.57 40.76 -50.47
N THR A 12 25.01 39.99 -51.41
CA THR A 12 23.67 39.38 -51.26
C THR A 12 23.65 38.15 -50.35
N TYR A 13 24.80 37.54 -50.05
CA TYR A 13 24.86 36.36 -49.17
C TYR A 13 25.03 36.71 -47.69
N LYS A 14 25.46 37.94 -47.33
CA LYS A 14 25.65 38.35 -45.94
C LYS A 14 24.38 38.25 -45.07
N PRO A 15 23.19 38.70 -45.51
CA PRO A 15 21.97 38.56 -44.70
C PRO A 15 21.49 37.10 -44.63
N VAL A 16 21.72 36.30 -45.68
CA VAL A 16 21.37 34.87 -45.69
C VAL A 16 22.27 34.08 -44.76
N LEU A 17 23.57 34.39 -44.72
CA LEU A 17 24.54 33.77 -43.82
C LEU A 17 24.32 34.17 -42.37
N SER A 18 23.95 35.43 -42.10
CA SER A 18 23.61 35.88 -40.75
C SER A 18 22.30 35.27 -40.26
N VAL A 19 21.27 35.17 -41.11
CA VAL A 19 20.01 34.50 -40.78
C VAL A 19 20.24 33.00 -40.55
N ALA A 20 20.99 32.32 -41.42
CA ALA A 20 21.35 30.92 -41.24
C ALA A 20 22.19 30.69 -39.97
N MET A 21 23.13 31.58 -39.66
CA MET A 21 23.94 31.51 -38.44
C MET A 21 23.09 31.77 -37.18
N THR A 22 22.14 32.72 -37.19
CA THR A 22 21.20 32.93 -36.09
C THR A 22 20.21 31.78 -35.94
N VAL A 23 19.70 31.21 -37.03
CA VAL A 23 18.83 30.02 -36.99
C VAL A 23 19.60 28.83 -36.46
N CYS A 24 20.85 28.63 -36.88
CA CYS A 24 21.70 27.56 -36.37
C CYS A 24 22.05 27.76 -34.89
N LEU A 25 22.30 29.01 -34.44
CA LEU A 25 22.49 29.35 -33.02
C LEU A 25 21.22 29.15 -32.19
N VAL A 26 20.04 29.45 -32.74
CA VAL A 26 18.75 29.21 -32.09
C VAL A 26 18.45 27.71 -32.01
N VAL A 27 18.79 26.93 -33.03
CA VAL A 27 18.67 25.46 -33.03
C VAL A 27 19.67 24.81 -32.05
N LEU A 28 20.88 25.36 -31.93
CA LEU A 28 21.88 24.91 -30.95
C LEU A 28 21.53 25.33 -29.51
N ALA A 29 20.80 26.45 -29.32
CA ALA A 29 20.29 26.90 -28.03
C ALA A 29 19.00 26.17 -27.61
N ALA A 30 18.25 25.62 -28.56
CA ALA A 30 17.17 24.65 -28.33
C ALA A 30 17.75 23.24 -28.05
N GLY A 31 18.78 23.16 -27.22
CA GLY A 31 19.35 21.89 -26.81
C GLY A 31 18.26 21.02 -26.19
N CYS A 32 18.09 19.81 -26.71
CA CYS A 32 17.17 18.83 -26.16
C CYS A 32 17.54 18.61 -24.69
N SER A 33 16.70 19.09 -23.77
CA SER A 33 16.87 18.83 -22.36
C SER A 33 16.74 17.32 -22.09
N PRO A 34 17.32 16.79 -21.01
CA PRO A 34 17.02 15.43 -20.57
C PRO A 34 15.51 15.16 -20.47
N THR A 35 14.75 16.19 -20.08
CA THR A 35 13.28 16.15 -19.97
C THR A 35 12.61 15.87 -21.32
N PHE A 36 13.07 16.50 -22.39
CA PHE A 36 12.54 16.28 -23.74
C PHE A 36 12.69 14.83 -24.19
N TRP A 37 13.86 14.21 -23.91
CA TRP A 37 14.09 12.81 -24.26
C TRP A 37 13.26 11.84 -23.43
N ALA A 38 13.02 12.17 -22.15
CA ALA A 38 12.11 11.42 -21.30
C ALA A 38 10.66 11.48 -21.82
N ASP A 39 10.17 12.68 -22.16
CA ASP A 39 8.83 12.89 -22.71
C ASP A 39 8.62 12.16 -24.04
N GLN A 40 9.62 12.18 -24.91
CA GLN A 40 9.61 11.42 -26.17
C GLN A 40 9.55 9.92 -25.91
N ALA A 41 10.40 9.39 -25.03
CA ALA A 41 10.42 7.96 -24.70
C ALA A 41 9.10 7.49 -24.07
N ASN A 42 8.49 8.34 -23.22
CA ASN A 42 7.18 8.07 -22.64
C ASN A 42 6.09 8.03 -23.72
N THR A 43 6.09 9.00 -24.64
CA THR A 43 5.14 9.06 -25.76
C THR A 43 5.22 7.82 -26.64
N ASP A 44 6.44 7.42 -27.03
CA ASP A 44 6.67 6.23 -27.85
C ASP A 44 6.22 4.94 -27.14
N SER A 45 6.44 4.88 -25.81
CA SER A 45 6.01 3.74 -24.98
C SER A 45 4.48 3.66 -24.92
N TYR A 46 3.78 4.78 -24.74
CA TYR A 46 2.31 4.81 -24.74
C TYR A 46 1.70 4.48 -26.10
N GLU A 47 2.33 4.87 -27.21
CA GLU A 47 1.88 4.49 -28.55
C GLU A 47 1.95 2.96 -28.73
N ILE A 48 3.05 2.34 -28.30
CA ILE A 48 3.20 0.88 -28.29
C ILE A 48 2.11 0.22 -27.43
N LEU A 49 1.85 0.74 -26.23
CA LEU A 49 0.83 0.19 -25.35
C LEU A 49 -0.56 0.27 -25.99
N ALA A 50 -0.91 1.40 -26.61
CA ALA A 50 -2.15 1.57 -27.35
C ALA A 50 -2.27 0.58 -28.53
N GLU A 51 -1.16 0.34 -29.25
CA GLU A 51 -1.09 -0.67 -30.33
C GLU A 51 -1.39 -2.08 -29.80
N LYS A 52 -0.76 -2.48 -28.69
CA LYS A 52 -0.86 -3.84 -28.15
C LYS A 52 -2.15 -4.09 -27.34
N ALA A 53 -2.78 -3.04 -26.82
CA ALA A 53 -4.00 -3.12 -26.02
C ALA A 53 -5.30 -3.15 -26.86
N ASN A 54 -5.22 -3.08 -28.20
CA ASN A 54 -6.38 -2.99 -29.09
C ASN A 54 -7.17 -4.32 -29.27
N ASP A 55 -6.81 -5.39 -28.55
CA ASP A 55 -7.54 -6.67 -28.59
C ASP A 55 -8.69 -6.66 -27.57
N PRO A 56 -9.98 -6.75 -28.00
CA PRO A 56 -11.12 -6.76 -27.08
C PRO A 56 -11.10 -7.90 -26.05
N ALA A 57 -10.41 -9.01 -26.33
CA ALA A 57 -10.31 -10.11 -25.38
C ALA A 57 -9.43 -9.79 -24.15
N TRP A 58 -8.54 -8.80 -24.28
CA TRP A 58 -7.53 -8.42 -23.30
C TRP A 58 -7.57 -6.92 -22.96
N GLU A 59 -8.77 -6.35 -22.93
CA GLU A 59 -8.95 -4.92 -22.66
C GLU A 59 -8.34 -4.49 -21.32
N VAL A 60 -7.55 -3.41 -21.37
CA VAL A 60 -6.94 -2.76 -20.21
C VAL A 60 -7.34 -1.28 -20.22
N PRO A 61 -8.25 -0.84 -19.34
CA PRO A 61 -8.77 0.53 -19.33
C PRO A 61 -7.80 1.54 -18.71
N ARG A 62 -6.85 1.09 -17.87
CA ARG A 62 -5.80 1.93 -17.28
C ARG A 62 -4.45 1.24 -17.46
N TYR A 63 -3.53 1.92 -18.12
CA TYR A 63 -2.12 1.54 -18.26
C TYR A 63 -1.18 2.75 -18.14
N ASP A 64 -1.69 3.87 -17.59
CA ASP A 64 -0.88 5.05 -17.25
C ASP A 64 0.08 4.71 -16.11
N VAL A 65 1.37 4.97 -16.33
CA VAL A 65 2.41 4.67 -15.34
C VAL A 65 2.26 5.54 -14.10
N GLU A 66 1.84 6.79 -14.26
CA GLU A 66 1.53 7.67 -13.14
C GLU A 66 0.34 7.11 -12.33
N PRO A 67 0.48 7.00 -11.00
CA PRO A 67 -0.63 6.69 -10.10
C PRO A 67 -1.79 7.68 -10.27
N ASP A 68 -3.02 7.24 -9.95
CA ASP A 68 -4.17 8.15 -9.90
C ASP A 68 -3.88 9.29 -8.90
N PRO A 69 -4.19 10.58 -9.19
CA PRO A 69 -3.95 11.69 -8.27
C PRO A 69 -4.55 11.54 -6.86
N ARG A 70 -5.58 10.70 -6.71
CA ARG A 70 -6.20 10.36 -5.41
C ARG A 70 -5.47 9.25 -4.66
N SER A 71 -4.52 8.60 -5.30
CA SER A 71 -3.73 7.51 -4.74
C SER A 71 -2.76 8.03 -3.70
N ARG A 72 -2.48 7.19 -2.70
CA ARG A 72 -1.38 7.37 -1.75
C ARG A 72 -0.01 7.48 -2.41
N PHE A 73 0.15 6.85 -3.57
CA PHE A 73 1.44 6.76 -4.28
C PHE A 73 1.66 7.87 -5.30
N TYR A 74 0.67 8.74 -5.52
CA TYR A 74 0.83 9.83 -6.47
C TYR A 74 1.84 10.85 -5.95
N ASP A 75 2.84 11.16 -6.77
CA ASP A 75 3.78 12.24 -6.49
C ASP A 75 3.27 13.53 -7.15
N PRO A 76 2.91 14.58 -6.38
CA PRO A 76 2.47 15.85 -6.95
C PRO A 76 3.62 16.76 -7.41
N TYR A 77 4.88 16.40 -7.14
CA TYR A 77 6.04 17.24 -7.47
C TYR A 77 6.48 17.07 -8.94
N ASP A 78 7.18 18.07 -9.48
CA ASP A 78 7.76 18.00 -10.83
C ASP A 78 8.92 16.98 -10.83
N PRO A 79 8.87 15.90 -11.65
CA PRO A 79 9.93 14.89 -11.71
C PRO A 79 11.31 15.45 -12.03
N ASN A 80 11.38 16.61 -12.69
CA ASN A 80 12.65 17.24 -13.06
C ASN A 80 13.24 18.12 -11.94
N HIS A 81 12.42 18.49 -10.96
CA HIS A 81 12.76 19.40 -9.88
C HIS A 81 12.16 18.92 -8.55
N GLU A 82 12.28 17.62 -8.27
CA GLU A 82 11.73 17.02 -7.07
C GLU A 82 12.38 17.61 -5.80
N PRO A 83 11.59 17.90 -4.77
CA PRO A 83 12.12 18.26 -3.46
C PRO A 83 12.78 17.05 -2.80
N LEU A 84 13.70 17.28 -1.85
CA LEU A 84 14.32 16.18 -1.12
C LEU A 84 13.29 15.42 -0.29
N PRO A 85 13.20 14.08 -0.37
CA PRO A 85 12.30 13.31 0.47
C PRO A 85 12.67 13.48 1.96
N PRO A 86 11.72 13.25 2.88
CA PRO A 86 12.03 13.20 4.30
C PRO A 86 13.05 12.08 4.56
N ASP A 87 14.11 12.42 5.29
CA ASP A 87 15.27 11.54 5.54
C ASP A 87 15.35 11.18 7.04
N ASP A 88 16.03 10.09 7.35
CA ASP A 88 16.32 9.71 8.74
C ASP A 88 17.17 10.79 9.41
N PRO A 89 16.79 11.32 10.59
CA PRO A 89 17.53 12.38 11.26
C PRO A 89 19.02 12.07 11.48
N ALA A 90 19.39 10.81 11.72
CA ALA A 90 20.78 10.42 11.92
C ALA A 90 21.57 10.39 10.59
N ALA A 91 20.97 9.83 9.53
CA ALA A 91 21.54 9.87 8.19
C ALA A 91 21.68 11.30 7.64
N ASN A 92 20.70 12.16 7.92
CA ASN A 92 20.64 13.54 7.44
C ASN A 92 21.84 14.39 7.89
N VAL A 93 22.43 14.09 9.05
CA VAL A 93 23.66 14.75 9.51
C VAL A 93 24.80 14.57 8.51
N TYR A 94 24.93 13.39 7.91
CA TYR A 94 25.98 13.08 6.94
C TYR A 94 25.82 13.81 5.60
N MET A 95 24.59 14.15 5.22
CA MET A 95 24.32 15.01 4.05
C MET A 95 24.92 16.42 4.23
N HIS A 96 24.91 16.93 5.47
CA HIS A 96 25.43 18.25 5.81
C HIS A 96 26.92 18.26 6.15
N TRP A 97 27.42 17.19 6.77
CA TRP A 97 28.82 17.05 7.19
C TRP A 97 29.28 15.60 7.09
N LEU A 98 30.23 15.34 6.18
CA LEU A 98 30.83 14.02 5.99
C LEU A 98 32.35 14.12 6.19
N GLN A 99 32.91 13.36 7.14
CA GLN A 99 34.36 13.32 7.41
C GLN A 99 35.02 14.70 7.52
N CYS A 100 34.47 15.59 8.37
CA CYS A 100 34.94 16.97 8.56
C CYS A 100 34.88 17.84 7.29
N LYS A 101 34.13 17.44 6.27
CA LYS A 101 33.87 18.21 5.05
C LYS A 101 32.41 18.62 5.04
N LYS A 102 32.15 19.90 4.76
CA LYS A 102 30.79 20.39 4.57
C LYS A 102 30.21 19.80 3.29
N GLY A 103 28.98 19.32 3.37
CA GLY A 103 28.22 18.82 2.23
C GLY A 103 27.90 19.89 1.20
N TYR A 104 27.27 19.48 0.11
CA TYR A 104 26.91 20.38 -0.99
C TYR A 104 25.95 21.48 -0.53
N LYS A 105 26.21 22.73 -0.94
CA LYS A 105 25.44 23.89 -0.46
C LYS A 105 24.00 23.92 -0.99
N SER A 106 23.75 23.31 -2.14
CA SER A 106 22.47 23.40 -2.85
C SER A 106 21.63 22.13 -2.72
N TRP A 107 21.89 21.28 -1.71
CA TRP A 107 21.05 20.11 -1.43
C TRP A 107 19.57 20.50 -1.31
N HIS A 108 19.25 21.62 -0.66
CA HIS A 108 17.87 22.09 -0.46
C HIS A 108 17.36 23.04 -1.55
N LYS A 109 17.98 23.07 -2.74
CA LYS A 109 17.60 24.00 -3.81
C LYS A 109 16.12 23.89 -4.19
N PHE A 110 15.59 22.67 -4.22
CA PHE A 110 14.21 22.38 -4.60
C PHE A 110 13.28 22.18 -3.40
N GLY A 111 13.75 22.49 -2.19
CA GLY A 111 12.98 22.29 -0.96
C GLY A 111 13.09 20.87 -0.39
N ARG A 112 12.17 20.55 0.51
CA ARG A 112 12.02 19.24 1.15
C ARG A 112 10.55 18.83 1.04
N ALA A 113 10.31 17.59 0.64
CA ALA A 113 8.98 17.01 0.62
C ALA A 113 8.48 16.90 2.06
N LEU A 114 7.19 17.16 2.25
CA LEU A 114 6.55 17.05 3.55
C LEU A 114 6.44 15.59 4.01
N SER A 115 6.11 14.70 3.07
CA SER A 115 5.82 13.29 3.29
C SER A 115 6.25 12.44 2.10
N ILE A 116 6.39 11.13 2.30
CA ILE A 116 6.62 10.16 1.22
C ILE A 116 5.30 9.85 0.50
N GLU A 117 4.19 9.84 1.24
CA GLU A 117 2.86 9.66 0.66
C GLU A 117 2.32 10.97 0.13
N ASN A 118 1.43 10.89 -0.85
CA ASN A 118 0.70 12.03 -1.39
C ASN A 118 0.05 12.87 -0.27
N PRO A 119 0.37 14.16 -0.09
CA PRO A 119 -0.22 14.96 0.98
C PRO A 119 -1.75 15.09 0.87
N ASP A 120 -2.35 14.88 -0.29
CA ASP A 120 -3.78 15.11 -0.55
C ASP A 120 -4.62 13.82 -0.65
N TRP A 121 -4.02 12.62 -0.47
CA TRP A 121 -4.76 11.36 -0.71
C TRP A 121 -5.98 11.16 0.22
N LEU A 122 -5.99 11.80 1.40
CA LEU A 122 -7.11 11.73 2.35
C LEU A 122 -8.25 12.70 2.03
N VAL A 123 -8.05 13.66 1.13
CA VAL A 123 -9.05 14.71 0.81
C VAL A 123 -10.35 14.11 0.29
N GLN A 124 -10.26 13.00 -0.46
CA GLN A 124 -11.43 12.27 -0.96
C GLN A 124 -12.31 11.67 0.15
N TYR A 125 -11.77 11.51 1.37
CA TYR A 125 -12.49 10.97 2.53
C TYR A 125 -12.99 12.09 3.47
N GLY A 126 -13.05 13.34 2.99
CA GLY A 126 -13.63 14.47 3.73
C GLY A 126 -12.66 15.21 4.65
N ILE A 127 -11.36 14.94 4.56
CA ILE A 127 -10.33 15.65 5.31
C ILE A 127 -9.91 16.92 4.56
N SER A 128 -9.74 18.05 5.27
CA SER A 128 -9.21 19.27 4.66
C SER A 128 -7.77 19.06 4.18
N PRO A 129 -7.34 19.65 3.04
CA PRO A 129 -5.98 19.47 2.51
C PRO A 129 -4.87 19.76 3.54
N GLU A 130 -5.04 20.79 4.37
CA GLU A 130 -4.07 21.15 5.43
C GLU A 130 -3.85 20.02 6.44
N LEU A 131 -4.95 19.45 6.95
CA LEU A 131 -4.91 18.33 7.90
C LEU A 131 -4.40 17.04 7.25
N SER A 132 -4.74 16.81 5.97
CA SER A 132 -4.25 15.66 5.19
C SER A 132 -2.72 15.72 5.08
N ALA A 133 -2.19 16.89 4.71
CA ALA A 133 -0.76 17.12 4.59
C ALA A 133 -0.05 16.94 5.95
N GLU A 134 -0.63 17.42 7.05
CA GLU A 134 -0.07 17.26 8.39
C GLU A 134 -0.01 15.78 8.84
N ILE A 135 -1.08 15.02 8.56
CA ILE A 135 -1.14 13.57 8.84
C ILE A 135 -0.05 12.84 8.04
N ALA A 136 0.08 13.16 6.75
CA ALA A 136 1.11 12.57 5.89
C ALA A 136 2.52 12.90 6.39
N ALA A 137 2.77 14.14 6.83
CA ALA A 137 4.05 14.59 7.37
C ALA A 137 4.48 13.83 8.62
N SER A 138 3.52 13.60 9.51
CA SER A 138 3.77 12.98 10.82
C SER A 138 3.88 11.46 10.77
N GLY A 139 3.70 10.83 9.61
CA GLY A 139 3.74 9.37 9.50
C GLY A 139 2.72 8.67 10.39
N ASN A 140 1.52 9.24 10.51
CA ASN A 140 0.43 8.78 11.40
C ASN A 140 0.75 8.83 12.91
N SER A 141 1.76 9.58 13.35
CA SER A 141 2.19 9.66 14.76
C SER A 141 1.69 10.88 15.51
N LEU A 142 0.86 11.74 14.89
CA LEU A 142 0.23 12.87 15.59
C LEU A 142 -0.66 12.36 16.74
N PRO A 143 -0.40 12.78 17.99
CA PRO A 143 -1.24 12.44 19.12
C PRO A 143 -2.64 13.06 18.95
N GLY A 144 -3.68 12.22 18.90
CA GLY A 144 -5.08 12.67 18.90
C GLY A 144 -5.73 12.81 17.52
N THR A 145 -5.00 12.61 16.42
CA THR A 145 -5.56 12.65 15.06
C THR A 145 -5.86 11.23 14.59
N GLN A 146 -7.13 10.85 14.63
CA GLN A 146 -7.58 9.56 14.10
C GLN A 146 -7.81 9.69 12.59
N LEU A 147 -7.30 8.73 11.81
CA LEU A 147 -7.60 8.62 10.39
C LEU A 147 -9.13 8.52 10.18
N PRO A 148 -9.65 9.00 9.02
CA PRO A 148 -11.08 9.03 8.78
C PRO A 148 -11.61 7.60 8.78
N ALA A 149 -12.73 7.38 9.48
CA ALA A 149 -13.37 6.08 9.52
C ALA A 149 -14.13 5.84 8.22
N LEU A 150 -13.83 4.73 7.56
CA LEU A 150 -14.61 4.26 6.42
C LEU A 150 -15.76 3.42 6.94
N GLU A 151 -16.95 4.00 7.03
CA GLU A 151 -18.13 3.31 7.54
C GLU A 151 -18.92 2.64 6.41
N ASP A 152 -19.35 1.40 6.66
CA ASP A 152 -20.24 0.60 5.82
C ASP A 152 -19.80 0.51 4.35
N VAL A 153 -18.50 0.24 4.16
CA VAL A 153 -17.88 0.23 2.83
C VAL A 153 -18.50 -0.85 1.96
N THR A 154 -19.04 -0.44 0.83
CA THR A 154 -19.65 -1.35 -0.14
C THR A 154 -18.61 -2.08 -0.98
N LEU A 155 -18.98 -3.23 -1.55
CA LEU A 155 -18.11 -3.96 -2.49
C LEU A 155 -17.61 -3.10 -3.66
N ARG A 156 -18.43 -2.14 -4.12
CA ARG A 156 -18.02 -1.24 -5.20
C ARG A 156 -16.88 -0.34 -4.74
N GLU A 157 -17.04 0.27 -3.56
CA GLU A 157 -16.03 1.15 -2.97
C GLU A 157 -14.75 0.37 -2.65
N THR A 158 -14.83 -0.88 -2.17
CA THR A 158 -13.61 -1.68 -1.93
C THR A 158 -12.84 -1.93 -3.22
N ILE A 159 -13.51 -2.15 -4.35
CA ILE A 159 -12.84 -2.34 -5.64
C ILE A 159 -12.23 -1.02 -6.13
N GLU A 160 -12.92 0.10 -5.97
CA GLU A 160 -12.40 1.42 -6.34
C GLU A 160 -11.16 1.78 -5.53
N ILE A 161 -11.24 1.65 -4.19
CA ILE A 161 -10.10 1.86 -3.29
C ILE A 161 -8.93 0.96 -3.68
N ALA A 162 -9.18 -0.32 -3.96
CA ALA A 162 -8.13 -1.26 -4.36
C ALA A 162 -7.47 -0.87 -5.69
N ASN A 163 -8.24 -0.44 -6.69
CA ASN A 163 -7.69 -0.04 -7.98
C ASN A 163 -6.84 1.23 -7.89
N ILE A 164 -7.15 2.13 -6.95
CA ILE A 164 -6.45 3.40 -6.73
C ILE A 164 -5.21 3.22 -5.84
N ASN A 165 -5.33 2.46 -4.75
CA ASN A 165 -4.32 2.43 -3.68
C ASN A 165 -3.53 1.10 -3.59
N SER A 166 -3.87 0.05 -4.36
CA SER A 166 -3.09 -1.20 -4.30
C SER A 166 -1.73 -1.05 -4.98
N ARG A 167 -0.67 -1.36 -4.23
CA ARG A 167 0.71 -1.39 -4.72
C ARG A 167 0.89 -2.47 -5.78
N GLU A 168 0.27 -3.62 -5.59
CA GLU A 168 0.36 -4.75 -6.51
C GLU A 168 -0.25 -4.40 -7.87
N TYR A 169 -1.38 -3.68 -7.88
CA TYR A 169 -2.01 -3.23 -9.12
C TYR A 169 -1.12 -2.23 -9.87
N GLN A 170 -0.60 -1.24 -9.15
CA GLN A 170 0.32 -0.24 -9.70
C GLN A 170 1.61 -0.89 -10.24
N PHE A 171 2.18 -1.85 -9.50
CA PHE A 171 3.38 -2.59 -9.92
C PHE A 171 3.17 -3.38 -11.23
N GLN A 172 1.99 -3.94 -11.47
CA GLN A 172 1.71 -4.62 -12.74
C GLN A 172 1.62 -3.65 -13.92
N ILE A 173 1.15 -2.42 -13.70
CA ILE A 173 1.15 -1.36 -14.72
C ILE A 173 2.59 -0.92 -15.01
N GLU A 174 3.40 -0.69 -13.97
CA GLU A 174 4.81 -0.31 -14.11
C GLU A 174 5.60 -1.38 -14.88
N ASN A 175 5.38 -2.67 -14.61
CA ASN A 175 6.02 -3.75 -15.37
C ASN A 175 5.61 -3.77 -16.85
N LEU A 176 4.36 -3.44 -17.16
CA LEU A 176 3.90 -3.30 -18.55
C LEU A 176 4.59 -2.11 -19.24
N PHE A 177 4.69 -0.98 -18.54
CA PHE A 177 5.37 0.22 -19.04
C PHE A 177 6.86 -0.03 -19.29
N LEU A 178 7.55 -0.69 -18.35
CA LEU A 178 8.97 -1.07 -18.50
C LEU A 178 9.18 -2.00 -19.70
N ALA A 179 8.28 -2.96 -19.94
CA ALA A 179 8.36 -3.81 -21.12
C ALA A 179 8.19 -3.01 -22.43
N ALA A 180 7.32 -2.00 -22.44
CA ALA A 180 7.18 -1.10 -23.58
C ALA A 180 8.44 -0.25 -23.79
N LEU A 181 9.05 0.23 -22.70
CA LEU A 181 10.30 1.00 -22.74
C LEU A 181 11.49 0.16 -23.25
N ASP A 182 11.56 -1.12 -22.88
CA ASP A 182 12.55 -2.04 -23.45
C ASP A 182 12.35 -2.20 -24.98
N LEU A 183 11.10 -2.27 -25.43
CA LEU A 183 10.78 -2.35 -26.86
C LEU A 183 11.12 -1.05 -27.60
N THR A 184 10.85 0.14 -27.03
CA THR A 184 11.27 1.41 -27.66
C THR A 184 12.79 1.45 -27.82
N PHE A 185 13.55 1.00 -26.82
CA PHE A 185 15.00 0.89 -26.93
C PHE A 185 15.44 -0.12 -28.01
N GLY A 186 14.76 -1.26 -28.11
CA GLY A 186 15.00 -2.25 -29.17
C GLY A 186 14.77 -1.69 -30.57
N ARG A 187 13.66 -0.94 -30.77
CA ARG A 187 13.34 -0.26 -32.04
C ARG A 187 14.37 0.84 -32.37
N PHE A 188 14.76 1.64 -31.38
CA PHE A 188 15.71 2.74 -31.52
C PHE A 188 17.07 2.30 -32.09
N GLN A 189 17.51 1.05 -31.87
CA GLN A 189 18.74 0.54 -32.46
C GLN A 189 18.68 0.40 -34.00
N PHE A 190 17.49 0.13 -34.53
CA PHE A 190 17.23 0.01 -35.96
C PHE A 190 16.84 1.33 -36.62
N ASP A 191 16.56 2.37 -35.83
CA ASP A 191 16.29 3.72 -36.30
C ASP A 191 17.59 4.49 -36.57
N VAL A 192 17.44 5.63 -37.25
CA VAL A 192 18.55 6.53 -37.54
C VAL A 192 18.90 7.29 -36.25
N ARG A 193 20.06 6.96 -35.68
CA ARG A 193 20.55 7.59 -34.44
C ARG A 193 21.58 8.66 -34.78
N TYR A 194 21.47 9.83 -34.16
CA TYR A 194 22.42 10.93 -34.34
C TYR A 194 23.69 10.72 -33.50
N LEU A 195 24.42 9.65 -33.79
CA LEU A 195 25.65 9.25 -33.11
C LEU A 195 26.79 9.09 -34.11
N GLY A 196 27.98 9.58 -33.76
CA GLY A 196 29.21 9.45 -34.53
C GLY A 196 29.73 8.02 -34.68
N VAL A 197 30.82 7.90 -35.42
CA VAL A 197 31.61 6.68 -35.55
C VAL A 197 32.19 6.35 -34.18
N GLY A 198 31.80 5.22 -33.61
CA GLY A 198 32.14 4.85 -32.23
C GLY A 198 31.12 5.28 -31.17
N GLY A 199 29.93 5.74 -31.57
CA GLY A 199 28.80 5.97 -30.67
C GLY A 199 28.87 7.28 -29.87
N GLN A 200 29.68 8.23 -30.31
CA GLN A 200 29.84 9.54 -29.65
C GLN A 200 28.63 10.44 -29.96
N ASN A 201 28.14 11.17 -28.96
CA ASN A 201 27.07 12.15 -29.16
C ASN A 201 27.58 13.35 -29.98
N PRO A 202 26.69 14.08 -30.67
CA PRO A 202 27.03 15.36 -31.28
C PRO A 202 27.47 16.33 -30.17
N GLN A 203 28.64 16.93 -30.34
CA GLN A 203 29.17 17.84 -29.34
C GLN A 203 30.04 18.93 -29.97
N VAL A 204 30.06 20.07 -29.29
CA VAL A 204 30.94 21.20 -29.59
C VAL A 204 31.71 21.48 -28.31
N ASP A 205 33.02 21.29 -28.38
CA ASP A 205 33.94 21.47 -27.27
C ASP A 205 34.82 22.68 -27.54
N LEU A 206 34.96 23.53 -26.52
CA LEU A 206 35.90 24.64 -26.55
C LEU A 206 36.90 24.48 -25.41
N ASN A 207 38.13 24.12 -25.76
CA ASN A 207 39.18 23.85 -24.80
C ASN A 207 40.24 24.95 -24.86
N ARG A 208 40.44 25.64 -23.74
CA ARG A 208 41.56 26.57 -23.57
C ARG A 208 42.67 25.88 -22.79
N ARG A 209 43.86 25.80 -23.37
CA ARG A 209 45.04 25.21 -22.72
C ARG A 209 46.20 26.20 -22.70
N ARG A 210 47.00 26.12 -21.64
CA ARG A 210 48.28 26.82 -21.54
C ARG A 210 49.37 25.77 -21.51
N LEU A 211 50.18 25.74 -22.55
CA LEU A 211 51.30 24.82 -22.68
C LEU A 211 52.44 25.23 -21.74
N GLN A 212 53.32 24.27 -21.42
CA GLN A 212 54.42 24.46 -20.47
C GLN A 212 55.44 25.53 -20.91
N ASN A 213 55.53 25.77 -22.22
CA ASN A 213 56.34 26.83 -22.84
C ASN A 213 55.70 28.23 -22.78
N GLY A 214 54.55 28.37 -22.12
CA GLY A 214 53.83 29.64 -21.99
C GLY A 214 52.84 29.94 -23.13
N THR A 215 52.80 29.11 -24.17
CA THR A 215 51.86 29.25 -25.29
C THR A 215 50.42 29.06 -24.83
N GLN A 216 49.53 29.96 -25.26
CA GLN A 216 48.09 29.82 -25.08
C GLN A 216 47.47 29.28 -26.36
N GLU A 217 46.69 28.21 -26.24
CA GLU A 217 45.93 27.64 -27.33
C GLU A 217 44.43 27.62 -26.98
N LEU A 218 43.61 27.78 -28.02
CA LEU A 218 42.17 27.55 -27.99
C LEU A 218 41.86 26.51 -29.07
N ASP A 219 41.19 25.44 -28.67
CA ASP A 219 40.81 24.31 -29.53
C ASP A 219 39.28 24.26 -29.57
N LEU A 220 38.70 24.46 -30.75
CA LEU A 220 37.27 24.28 -31.03
C LEU A 220 37.11 22.97 -31.79
N GLY A 221 36.73 21.93 -31.06
CA GLY A 221 36.29 20.66 -31.62
C GLY A 221 34.78 20.70 -31.85
N SER A 222 34.32 20.28 -33.02
CA SER A 222 32.91 20.01 -33.27
C SER A 222 32.79 18.69 -33.98
N ARG A 223 31.85 17.85 -33.55
CA ARG A 223 31.57 16.57 -34.19
C ARG A 223 30.07 16.36 -34.29
N MET A 224 29.65 15.78 -35.40
CA MET A 224 28.29 15.31 -35.61
C MET A 224 28.34 14.04 -36.43
N GLY A 225 27.46 13.09 -36.11
CA GLY A 225 27.36 11.89 -36.91
C GLY A 225 26.02 11.22 -36.78
N VAL A 226 25.83 10.25 -37.65
CA VAL A 226 24.62 9.46 -37.76
C VAL A 226 25.01 8.01 -37.94
N ASN A 227 24.31 7.11 -37.25
CA ASN A 227 24.48 5.67 -37.40
C ASN A 227 23.15 4.91 -37.31
N GLN A 228 23.12 3.70 -37.86
CA GLN A 228 21.94 2.84 -37.85
C GLN A 228 22.34 1.37 -38.00
N VAL A 229 21.63 0.48 -37.31
CA VAL A 229 21.70 -0.96 -37.52
C VAL A 229 20.63 -1.39 -38.54
N LEU A 230 21.01 -2.15 -39.55
CA LEU A 230 20.12 -2.69 -40.56
C LEU A 230 19.61 -4.08 -40.15
N PRO A 231 18.43 -4.50 -40.65
CA PRO A 231 17.92 -5.85 -40.41
C PRO A 231 18.85 -6.98 -40.86
N SER A 232 19.79 -6.74 -41.77
CA SER A 232 20.79 -7.74 -42.18
C SER A 232 21.89 -7.98 -41.13
N GLY A 233 21.96 -7.13 -40.10
CA GLY A 233 23.06 -7.04 -39.14
C GLY A 233 24.15 -6.05 -39.54
N ALA A 234 24.07 -5.44 -40.74
CA ALA A 234 24.99 -4.37 -41.10
C ALA A 234 24.79 -3.15 -40.20
N GLN A 235 25.89 -2.49 -39.87
CA GLN A 235 25.87 -1.20 -39.20
C GLN A 235 26.60 -0.20 -40.09
N TRP A 236 25.97 0.94 -40.36
CA TRP A 236 26.60 2.03 -41.06
C TRP A 236 26.68 3.26 -40.16
N ALA A 237 27.75 4.04 -40.30
CA ALA A 237 27.96 5.27 -39.56
C ALA A 237 28.70 6.31 -40.44
N VAL A 238 28.29 7.56 -40.32
CA VAL A 238 28.94 8.72 -40.94
C VAL A 238 29.20 9.75 -39.85
N GLU A 239 30.41 10.31 -39.82
CA GLU A 239 30.75 11.37 -38.88
C GLU A 239 31.52 12.48 -39.57
N LEU A 240 31.12 13.73 -39.33
CA LEU A 240 31.90 14.91 -39.64
C LEU A 240 32.49 15.46 -38.34
N ALA A 241 33.81 15.48 -38.26
CA ALA A 241 34.56 16.09 -37.17
C ALA A 241 35.36 17.28 -37.72
N ASN A 242 35.26 18.44 -37.07
CA ASN A 242 36.02 19.63 -37.40
C ASN A 242 36.74 20.13 -36.16
N ASN A 243 38.06 20.26 -36.22
CA ASN A 243 38.86 20.85 -35.17
C ASN A 243 39.54 22.12 -35.69
N THR A 244 39.33 23.24 -34.99
CA THR A 244 40.04 24.50 -35.24
C THR A 244 40.89 24.88 -34.03
N LEU A 245 42.20 25.00 -34.24
CA LEU A 245 43.18 25.37 -33.23
C LEU A 245 43.66 26.80 -33.49
N TRP A 246 43.50 27.68 -32.51
CA TRP A 246 44.12 29.00 -32.47
C TRP A 246 45.31 28.99 -31.51
N LEU A 247 46.48 29.37 -32.02
CA LEU A 247 47.71 29.56 -31.25
C LEU A 247 47.97 31.06 -31.09
N PHE A 248 47.95 31.55 -29.85
CA PHE A 248 48.09 32.97 -29.52
C PHE A 248 49.51 33.38 -29.08
N SER A 249 50.51 32.52 -29.27
CA SER A 249 51.92 32.85 -29.00
C SER A 249 52.75 32.93 -30.28
N GLY A 250 53.71 33.84 -30.32
CA GLY A 250 54.53 34.09 -31.52
C GLY A 250 53.76 34.82 -32.62
N SER A 251 53.89 34.37 -33.87
CA SER A 251 53.01 34.79 -34.97
C SER A 251 51.68 34.04 -34.80
N ASN A 252 50.62 34.75 -34.41
CA ASN A 252 49.28 34.17 -34.28
C ASN A 252 48.97 33.23 -35.44
N GLN A 253 48.70 31.96 -35.14
CA GLN A 253 48.44 30.92 -36.13
C GLN A 253 47.08 30.28 -35.89
N THR A 254 46.40 29.93 -36.97
CA THR A 254 45.12 29.23 -36.91
C THR A 254 45.17 28.07 -37.89
N THR A 255 44.89 26.86 -37.40
CA THR A 255 44.81 25.66 -38.21
C THR A 255 43.43 25.03 -38.04
N SER A 256 42.78 24.71 -39.15
CA SER A 256 41.48 24.02 -39.15
C SER A 256 41.63 22.72 -39.92
N VAL A 257 41.18 21.62 -39.33
CA VAL A 257 41.18 20.28 -39.93
C VAL A 257 39.77 19.73 -39.83
N SER A 258 39.20 19.35 -40.97
CA SER A 258 37.90 18.68 -41.04
C SER A 258 38.06 17.28 -41.61
N VAL A 259 37.44 16.29 -40.96
CA VAL A 259 37.49 14.88 -41.32
C VAL A 259 36.06 14.37 -41.48
N LEU A 260 35.77 13.78 -42.64
CA LEU A 260 34.55 13.01 -42.87
C LEU A 260 34.90 11.52 -42.79
N SER A 261 34.37 10.84 -41.78
CA SER A 261 34.55 9.42 -41.54
C SER A 261 33.31 8.66 -41.99
N TYR A 262 33.52 7.51 -42.64
CA TYR A 262 32.48 6.56 -43.02
C TYR A 262 32.87 5.16 -42.53
N SER A 263 31.93 4.42 -41.95
CA SER A 263 32.10 3.03 -41.56
C SER A 263 30.91 2.20 -41.98
N LEU A 264 31.17 1.03 -42.55
CA LEU A 264 30.18 0.00 -42.85
C LEU A 264 30.72 -1.34 -42.38
N VAL A 265 30.02 -1.96 -41.43
CA VAL A 265 30.39 -3.26 -40.87
C VAL A 265 29.26 -4.23 -41.12
N GLN A 266 29.50 -5.29 -41.91
CA GLN A 266 28.53 -6.35 -42.19
C GLN A 266 29.10 -7.69 -41.71
N PRO A 267 28.51 -8.30 -40.67
CA PRO A 267 28.81 -9.68 -40.30
C PRO A 267 28.41 -10.63 -41.44
N LEU A 268 29.25 -11.62 -41.74
CA LEU A 268 29.02 -12.59 -42.83
C LEU A 268 28.60 -13.98 -42.34
N LEU A 269 28.91 -14.33 -41.09
CA LEU A 269 28.65 -15.66 -40.51
C LEU A 269 27.90 -15.55 -39.18
N PHE A 270 28.62 -15.40 -38.06
CA PHE A 270 28.02 -15.21 -36.75
C PHE A 270 27.42 -13.80 -36.62
N GLY A 271 26.18 -13.71 -36.14
CA GLY A 271 25.45 -12.45 -36.02
C GLY A 271 24.92 -11.88 -37.34
N ALA A 272 25.04 -12.63 -38.44
CA ALA A 272 24.53 -12.21 -39.75
C ALA A 272 23.09 -12.69 -39.97
N GLY A 273 22.32 -11.88 -40.71
CA GLY A 273 21.03 -12.28 -41.26
C GLY A 273 19.82 -11.89 -40.42
N ARG A 274 18.74 -11.55 -41.14
CA ARG A 274 17.49 -11.02 -40.57
C ARG A 274 16.88 -11.87 -39.47
N LYS A 275 16.97 -13.19 -39.61
CA LYS A 275 16.45 -14.13 -38.61
C LYS A 275 17.15 -13.98 -37.25
N VAL A 276 18.46 -13.76 -37.22
CA VAL A 276 19.24 -13.68 -35.98
C VAL A 276 19.12 -12.28 -35.39
N VAL A 277 19.29 -11.25 -36.22
CA VAL A 277 19.35 -9.86 -35.79
C VAL A 277 17.98 -9.35 -35.32
N LEU A 278 16.91 -9.65 -36.05
CA LEU A 278 15.56 -9.24 -35.64
C LEU A 278 14.95 -10.14 -34.57
N ASN A 279 15.62 -11.23 -34.16
CA ASN A 279 15.06 -12.15 -33.17
C ASN A 279 14.82 -11.45 -31.84
N ASN A 280 15.78 -10.65 -31.37
CA ASN A 280 15.64 -9.92 -30.11
C ASN A 280 14.47 -8.94 -30.17
N LEU A 281 14.40 -8.10 -31.21
CA LEU A 281 13.28 -7.18 -31.41
C LEU A 281 11.93 -7.93 -31.51
N THR A 282 11.90 -9.08 -32.19
CA THR A 282 10.68 -9.92 -32.26
C THR A 282 10.27 -10.44 -30.89
N GLN A 283 11.23 -10.77 -30.03
CA GLN A 283 10.96 -11.21 -28.66
C GLN A 283 10.47 -10.05 -27.80
N ASP A 284 11.06 -8.85 -27.93
CA ASP A 284 10.61 -7.65 -27.21
C ASP A 284 9.17 -7.28 -27.60
N GLU A 285 8.84 -7.31 -28.90
CA GLU A 285 7.47 -7.12 -29.41
C GLU A 285 6.47 -8.11 -28.79
N ARG A 286 6.89 -9.38 -28.67
CA ARG A 286 6.07 -10.43 -28.04
C ARG A 286 5.96 -10.24 -26.54
N ASN A 287 7.02 -9.80 -25.89
CA ASN A 287 7.06 -9.59 -24.44
C ASN A 287 6.05 -8.52 -24.03
N VAL A 288 5.96 -7.39 -24.75
CA VAL A 288 4.94 -6.36 -24.47
C VAL A 288 3.51 -6.92 -24.61
N LEU A 289 3.26 -7.67 -25.68
CA LEU A 289 1.96 -8.33 -25.87
C LEU A 289 1.64 -9.32 -24.73
N TYR A 290 2.62 -10.10 -24.30
CA TYR A 290 2.45 -11.02 -23.18
C TYR A 290 2.22 -10.28 -21.87
N GLN A 291 2.92 -9.19 -21.61
CA GLN A 291 2.71 -8.38 -20.41
C GLN A 291 1.34 -7.70 -20.41
N THR A 292 0.86 -7.25 -21.57
CA THR A 292 -0.50 -6.71 -21.71
C THR A 292 -1.54 -7.76 -21.29
N ARG A 293 -1.37 -9.01 -21.75
CA ARG A 293 -2.24 -10.14 -21.37
C ARG A 293 -2.09 -10.52 -19.90
N THR A 294 -0.88 -10.45 -19.35
CA THR A 294 -0.61 -10.66 -17.92
C THR A 294 -1.36 -9.65 -17.08
N LEU A 295 -1.32 -8.36 -17.43
CA LEU A 295 -2.08 -7.31 -16.74
C LEU A 295 -3.59 -7.55 -16.85
N ALA A 296 -4.11 -7.85 -18.04
CA ALA A 296 -5.53 -8.16 -18.23
C ALA A 296 -5.99 -9.39 -17.42
N ARG A 297 -5.16 -10.44 -17.32
CA ARG A 297 -5.41 -11.59 -16.44
C ARG A 297 -5.33 -11.20 -14.97
N PHE A 298 -4.31 -10.43 -14.59
CA PHE A 298 -4.11 -9.95 -13.23
C PHE A 298 -5.33 -9.19 -12.73
N ARG A 299 -5.92 -8.29 -13.53
CA ARG A 299 -7.16 -7.57 -13.19
C ARG A 299 -8.31 -8.52 -12.82
N LYS A 300 -8.48 -9.60 -13.58
CA LYS A 300 -9.52 -10.63 -13.29
C LYS A 300 -9.23 -11.37 -11.99
N THR A 301 -7.98 -11.77 -11.76
CA THR A 301 -7.61 -12.47 -10.53
C THR A 301 -7.65 -11.55 -9.31
N PHE A 302 -7.26 -10.29 -9.47
CA PHE A 302 -7.28 -9.25 -8.44
C PHE A 302 -8.71 -8.95 -7.99
N PHE A 303 -9.64 -8.80 -8.93
CA PHE A 303 -11.08 -8.70 -8.62
C PHE A 303 -11.55 -9.93 -7.83
N THR A 304 -11.28 -11.14 -8.32
CA THR A 304 -11.68 -12.38 -7.63
C THR A 304 -11.09 -12.49 -6.23
N GLN A 305 -9.84 -12.06 -6.03
CA GLN A 305 -9.19 -12.02 -4.72
C GLN A 305 -9.81 -10.98 -3.78
N ASN A 306 -10.12 -9.78 -4.28
CA ASN A 306 -10.80 -8.73 -3.53
C ASN A 306 -12.18 -9.20 -3.05
N VAL A 307 -12.96 -9.85 -3.92
CA VAL A 307 -14.34 -10.26 -3.61
C VAL A 307 -14.40 -11.56 -2.82
N ALA A 308 -13.74 -12.61 -3.32
CA ALA A 308 -13.90 -14.00 -2.89
C ALA A 308 -12.59 -14.66 -2.41
N GLY A 309 -11.50 -13.90 -2.25
CA GLY A 309 -10.26 -14.40 -1.67
C GLY A 309 -10.43 -14.82 -0.21
N GLY A 310 -9.40 -15.47 0.35
CA GLY A 310 -9.43 -15.98 1.73
C GLY A 310 -9.70 -14.93 2.81
N ASN A 311 -9.39 -13.66 2.53
CA ASN A 311 -9.75 -12.48 3.35
C ASN A 311 -10.52 -11.44 2.52
N GLY A 312 -11.18 -11.87 1.44
CA GLY A 312 -11.95 -10.98 0.56
C GLY A 312 -13.23 -10.49 1.22
N PHE A 313 -13.88 -9.53 0.57
CA PHE A 313 -15.08 -8.84 1.07
C PHE A 313 -16.19 -9.82 1.53
N LEU A 314 -16.52 -10.83 0.73
CA LEU A 314 -17.58 -11.79 1.07
C LEU A 314 -17.22 -12.67 2.28
N GLN A 315 -15.93 -12.99 2.45
CA GLN A 315 -15.49 -13.78 3.59
C GLN A 315 -15.61 -12.98 4.89
N LEU A 316 -15.29 -11.69 4.85
CA LEU A 316 -15.46 -10.80 5.99
C LEU A 316 -16.94 -10.65 6.36
N LEU A 317 -17.84 -10.50 5.38
CA LEU A 317 -19.28 -10.51 5.64
C LEU A 317 -19.75 -11.82 6.28
N GLN A 318 -19.22 -12.96 5.84
CA GLN A 318 -19.53 -14.25 6.46
C GLN A 318 -19.06 -14.31 7.91
N GLN A 319 -17.86 -13.84 8.22
CA GLN A 319 -17.34 -13.78 9.59
C GLN A 319 -18.21 -12.89 10.48
N LEU A 320 -18.64 -11.75 9.94
CA LEU A 320 -19.52 -10.80 10.61
C LEU A 320 -20.89 -11.45 10.92
N GLN A 321 -21.46 -12.19 9.97
CA GLN A 321 -22.69 -12.97 10.20
C GLN A 321 -22.52 -14.03 11.31
N VAL A 322 -21.37 -14.71 11.38
CA VAL A 322 -21.07 -15.67 12.45
C VAL A 322 -21.01 -14.97 13.81
N ILE A 323 -20.39 -13.78 13.88
CA ILE A 323 -20.36 -12.94 15.08
C ILE A 323 -21.79 -12.55 15.52
N TYR A 324 -22.65 -12.11 14.59
CA TYR A 324 -24.04 -11.78 14.92
C TYR A 324 -24.84 -12.99 15.41
N ASN A 325 -24.65 -14.15 14.80
CA ASN A 325 -25.29 -15.38 15.25
C ASN A 325 -24.85 -15.76 16.68
N GLU A 326 -23.56 -15.63 17.00
CA GLU A 326 -23.01 -15.90 18.33
C GLU A 326 -23.52 -14.89 19.36
N ARG A 327 -23.57 -13.58 19.03
CA ARG A 327 -24.20 -12.56 19.89
C ARG A 327 -25.66 -12.88 20.17
N GLY A 328 -26.40 -13.33 19.16
CA GLY A 328 -27.78 -13.78 19.33
C GLY A 328 -27.90 -15.01 20.23
N ASN A 329 -26.93 -15.94 20.15
CA ASN A 329 -26.86 -17.11 21.03
C ASN A 329 -26.60 -16.72 22.49
N ILE A 330 -25.64 -15.82 22.72
CA ILE A 330 -25.30 -15.28 24.05
C ILE A 330 -26.54 -14.65 24.69
N LYS A 331 -27.25 -13.78 23.98
CA LYS A 331 -28.49 -13.15 24.51
C LYS A 331 -29.54 -14.18 24.94
N ARG A 332 -29.69 -15.29 24.21
CA ARG A 332 -30.61 -16.38 24.59
C ARG A 332 -30.12 -17.12 25.83
N LEU A 333 -28.82 -17.41 25.93
CA LEU A 333 -28.21 -18.05 27.10
C LEU A 333 -28.31 -17.18 28.35
N GLU A 334 -28.04 -15.87 28.23
CA GLU A 334 -28.23 -14.90 29.31
C GLU A 334 -29.66 -14.94 29.85
N ARG A 335 -30.65 -14.93 28.96
CA ARG A 335 -32.07 -15.01 29.35
C ARG A 335 -32.41 -16.34 30.03
N GLN A 336 -31.86 -17.45 29.56
CA GLN A 336 -32.06 -18.77 30.17
C GLN A 336 -31.45 -18.84 31.58
N VAL A 337 -30.23 -18.31 31.75
CA VAL A 337 -29.58 -18.22 33.06
C VAL A 337 -30.40 -17.34 34.01
N GLU A 338 -30.88 -16.19 33.55
CA GLU A 338 -31.72 -15.29 34.34
C GLU A 338 -33.01 -15.98 34.81
N ILE A 339 -33.74 -16.63 33.90
CA ILE A 339 -34.97 -17.37 34.22
C ILE A 339 -34.67 -18.52 35.18
N LEU A 340 -33.60 -19.28 34.94
CA LEU A 340 -33.29 -20.45 35.77
C LEU A 340 -32.84 -20.04 37.18
N ARG A 341 -32.06 -18.96 37.32
CA ARG A 341 -31.75 -18.37 38.62
C ARG A 341 -33.01 -17.87 39.33
N ALA A 342 -33.94 -17.25 38.60
CA ALA A 342 -35.22 -16.82 39.16
C ALA A 342 -36.08 -18.02 39.63
N LEU A 343 -36.04 -19.15 38.92
CA LEU A 343 -36.73 -20.38 39.32
C LEU A 343 -36.01 -21.10 40.48
N SER A 344 -34.68 -21.18 40.47
CA SER A 344 -33.92 -21.85 41.54
C SER A 344 -33.94 -21.06 42.85
N SER A 345 -34.03 -19.74 42.78
CA SER A 345 -34.23 -18.87 43.95
C SER A 345 -35.64 -18.93 44.53
N GLN A 346 -36.62 -19.54 43.84
CA GLN A 346 -37.91 -19.84 44.43
C GLN A 346 -37.75 -20.98 45.45
N LYS A 347 -37.59 -20.60 46.73
CA LYS A 347 -37.62 -21.55 47.84
C LYS A 347 -39.02 -22.17 47.96
N PRO A 348 -39.15 -23.51 48.13
CA PRO A 348 -40.38 -24.11 48.61
C PRO A 348 -40.85 -23.39 49.88
N LYS A 349 -42.13 -22.98 49.93
CA LYS A 349 -42.70 -22.27 51.10
C LYS A 349 -42.66 -23.11 52.37
N VAL A 350 -42.58 -24.43 52.23
CA VAL A 350 -42.52 -25.41 53.31
C VAL A 350 -41.34 -26.33 53.04
N GLN A 351 -40.41 -26.41 53.98
CA GLN A 351 -39.31 -27.38 53.99
C GLN A 351 -39.63 -28.44 55.02
N SER A 352 -39.45 -29.71 54.72
CA SER A 352 -39.74 -30.81 55.64
C SER A 352 -38.59 -31.78 55.72
N GLU A 353 -38.29 -32.27 56.92
CA GLU A 353 -37.33 -33.35 57.17
C GLU A 353 -37.96 -34.46 58.00
N ARG A 354 -37.42 -35.68 57.88
CA ARG A 354 -37.96 -36.84 58.60
C ARG A 354 -37.48 -36.87 60.05
N LEU A 355 -38.41 -36.99 60.99
CA LEU A 355 -38.12 -37.13 62.42
C LEU A 355 -38.79 -38.42 62.92
N GLU A 356 -38.00 -39.37 63.40
CA GLU A 356 -38.48 -40.72 63.73
C GLU A 356 -39.35 -40.79 64.99
N LYS A 357 -39.08 -39.94 65.98
CA LYS A 357 -39.81 -39.85 67.25
C LYS A 357 -39.89 -38.40 67.72
N LEU A 358 -41.05 -38.03 68.26
CA LEU A 358 -41.25 -36.78 68.97
C LEU A 358 -40.67 -36.91 70.40
N PRO A 359 -39.99 -35.87 70.93
CA PRO A 359 -39.51 -35.84 72.31
C PRO A 359 -40.66 -35.94 73.32
N GLU A 360 -40.42 -36.57 74.48
CA GLU A 360 -41.45 -36.89 75.49
C GLU A 360 -42.11 -35.67 76.20
N ASN A 361 -41.76 -34.41 75.85
CA ASN A 361 -42.40 -33.19 76.36
C ASN A 361 -42.51 -32.11 75.27
N TRP A 362 -43.11 -32.46 74.13
CA TRP A 362 -43.24 -31.56 72.99
C TRP A 362 -44.25 -30.42 73.26
N ILE A 363 -43.75 -29.22 73.54
CA ILE A 363 -44.54 -28.00 73.63
C ILE A 363 -43.94 -26.99 72.67
N ILE A 364 -44.66 -26.66 71.60
CA ILE A 364 -44.23 -25.65 70.64
C ILE A 364 -44.41 -24.25 71.27
N PRO A 365 -43.36 -23.44 71.42
CA PRO A 365 -43.47 -22.07 71.90
C PRO A 365 -44.39 -21.24 71.00
N PRO A 366 -45.20 -20.32 71.54
CA PRO A 366 -46.21 -19.57 70.77
C PRO A 366 -45.63 -18.84 69.53
N ASP A 367 -44.37 -18.44 69.60
CA ASP A 367 -43.64 -17.75 68.51
C ASP A 367 -43.29 -18.65 67.31
N LEU A 368 -43.43 -19.98 67.47
CA LEU A 368 -43.08 -21.00 66.46
C LEU A 368 -44.30 -21.79 65.96
N VAL A 369 -45.48 -21.64 66.58
CA VAL A 369 -46.70 -22.42 66.26
C VAL A 369 -47.19 -22.21 64.82
N GLU A 370 -47.04 -21.00 64.26
CA GLU A 370 -47.46 -20.72 62.88
C GLU A 370 -46.44 -21.21 61.83
N LYS A 371 -45.21 -21.51 62.25
CA LYS A 371 -44.09 -21.82 61.35
C LYS A 371 -43.62 -23.27 61.42
N LEU A 372 -43.74 -23.94 62.56
CA LEU A 372 -43.28 -25.31 62.78
C LEU A 372 -44.48 -26.24 62.89
N GLU A 373 -44.55 -27.25 62.03
CA GLU A 373 -45.62 -28.25 62.02
C GLU A 373 -45.02 -29.64 61.92
N PHE A 374 -45.44 -30.55 62.81
CA PHE A 374 -45.06 -31.96 62.77
C PHE A 374 -46.27 -32.81 62.45
N ASP A 375 -46.16 -33.64 61.42
CA ASP A 375 -47.20 -34.59 61.02
C ASP A 375 -46.86 -35.99 61.55
N GLU A 376 -47.68 -36.51 62.47
CA GLU A 376 -47.50 -37.82 63.10
C GLU A 376 -47.69 -38.99 62.14
N GLU A 377 -48.51 -38.85 61.09
CA GLU A 377 -48.76 -39.92 60.12
C GLU A 377 -47.58 -40.09 59.16
N SER A 378 -47.01 -38.96 58.69
CA SER A 378 -45.88 -38.96 57.74
C SER A 378 -44.51 -38.88 58.41
N ARG A 379 -44.44 -38.61 59.72
CA ARG A 379 -43.21 -38.42 60.52
C ARG A 379 -42.30 -37.34 59.96
N LEU A 380 -42.89 -36.25 59.48
CA LEU A 380 -42.18 -35.11 58.88
C LEU A 380 -42.29 -33.88 59.79
N LEU A 381 -41.13 -33.31 60.14
CA LEU A 381 -41.02 -31.99 60.76
C LEU A 381 -40.90 -30.94 59.65
N SER A 382 -41.86 -30.02 59.57
CA SER A 382 -41.94 -29.01 58.53
C SER A 382 -41.79 -27.59 59.07
N TRP A 383 -41.12 -26.75 58.30
CA TRP A 383 -40.91 -25.32 58.58
C TRP A 383 -41.44 -24.46 57.44
N LYS A 384 -42.26 -23.46 57.78
CA LYS A 384 -42.91 -22.54 56.84
C LYS A 384 -42.17 -21.20 56.78
N GLY A 385 -41.68 -20.84 55.59
CA GLY A 385 -41.04 -19.55 55.30
C GLY A 385 -39.59 -19.41 55.78
N ASP A 386 -39.04 -18.20 55.74
CA ASP A 386 -37.66 -17.95 56.15
C ASP A 386 -37.49 -18.00 57.69
N MET A 387 -36.31 -18.45 58.12
CA MET A 387 -35.94 -18.60 59.52
C MET A 387 -34.94 -17.51 59.93
N THR A 388 -35.26 -16.78 61.00
CA THR A 388 -34.34 -15.79 61.58
C THR A 388 -33.31 -16.45 62.50
N ALA A 389 -32.16 -15.79 62.73
CA ALA A 389 -31.12 -16.31 63.63
C ALA A 389 -31.60 -16.53 65.09
N ALA A 390 -32.64 -15.81 65.52
CA ALA A 390 -33.28 -16.01 66.83
C ALA A 390 -34.19 -17.25 66.83
N GLN A 391 -34.90 -17.51 65.73
CA GLN A 391 -35.76 -18.68 65.57
C GLN A 391 -34.94 -19.97 65.43
N GLU A 392 -33.80 -19.93 64.75
CA GLU A 392 -32.84 -21.05 64.67
C GLU A 392 -32.36 -21.48 66.06
N LYS A 393 -31.86 -20.52 66.86
CA LYS A 393 -31.37 -20.81 68.22
C LYS A 393 -32.46 -21.40 69.12
N ARG A 394 -33.72 -21.01 68.90
CA ARG A 394 -34.86 -21.54 69.66
C ARG A 394 -35.31 -22.90 69.14
N LEU A 395 -35.27 -23.13 67.83
CA LEU A 395 -35.54 -24.44 67.22
C LEU A 395 -34.57 -25.49 67.77
N LEU A 396 -33.28 -25.16 67.82
CA LEU A 396 -32.24 -26.02 68.37
C LEU A 396 -32.27 -26.13 69.91
N ALA A 397 -33.05 -25.30 70.61
CA ALA A 397 -33.19 -25.35 72.07
C ALA A 397 -34.46 -26.09 72.55
N LEU A 398 -35.27 -26.62 71.62
CA LEU A 398 -36.54 -27.31 71.92
C LEU A 398 -36.34 -28.70 72.52
N SER A 399 -35.29 -29.41 72.13
CA SER A 399 -34.98 -30.75 72.65
C SER A 399 -33.49 -31.04 72.51
N ASP A 400 -32.90 -31.65 73.54
CA ASP A 400 -31.51 -32.12 73.54
C ASP A 400 -31.36 -33.55 72.99
N GLU A 401 -32.45 -34.15 72.50
CA GLU A 401 -32.44 -35.50 71.93
C GLU A 401 -31.64 -35.54 70.62
N ASP A 402 -30.69 -36.47 70.51
CA ASP A 402 -29.75 -36.57 69.38
C ASP A 402 -30.47 -36.66 68.01
N SER A 403 -31.61 -37.36 67.97
CA SER A 403 -32.44 -37.53 66.77
C SER A 403 -33.04 -36.19 66.31
N PHE A 404 -33.49 -35.36 67.26
CA PHE A 404 -34.09 -34.06 66.98
C PHE A 404 -33.02 -33.02 66.61
N GLN A 405 -31.87 -32.99 67.29
CA GLN A 405 -30.76 -32.08 66.97
C GLN A 405 -30.22 -32.33 65.55
N ALA A 406 -30.10 -33.59 65.15
CA ALA A 406 -29.70 -33.96 63.79
C ALA A 406 -30.71 -33.46 62.75
N THR A 407 -32.00 -33.78 62.92
CA THR A 407 -33.06 -33.36 61.99
C THR A 407 -33.23 -31.84 61.96
N ALA A 408 -33.19 -31.16 63.10
CA ALA A 408 -33.29 -29.70 63.18
C ALA A 408 -32.06 -29.02 62.54
N GLY A 409 -30.86 -29.57 62.73
CA GLY A 409 -29.64 -29.11 62.05
C GLY A 409 -29.71 -29.26 60.54
N GLU A 410 -30.17 -30.42 60.04
CA GLU A 410 -30.37 -30.65 58.60
C GLU A 410 -31.45 -29.73 58.00
N LEU A 411 -32.56 -29.53 58.72
CA LEU A 411 -33.63 -28.62 58.32
C LEU A 411 -33.12 -27.17 58.23
N VAL A 412 -32.33 -26.73 59.21
CA VAL A 412 -31.69 -25.41 59.24
C VAL A 412 -30.72 -25.25 58.07
N GLN A 413 -29.89 -26.26 57.80
CA GLN A 413 -28.95 -26.27 56.70
C GLN A 413 -29.70 -26.16 55.36
N ARG A 414 -30.77 -26.94 55.16
CA ARG A 414 -31.58 -26.92 53.94
C ARG A 414 -32.28 -25.57 53.72
N ILE A 415 -32.75 -24.92 54.78
CA ILE A 415 -33.36 -23.57 54.72
C ILE A 415 -32.33 -22.50 54.32
N ARG A 416 -31.06 -22.67 54.73
CA ARG A 416 -29.98 -21.68 54.52
C ARG A 416 -29.18 -21.87 53.25
N THR A 417 -29.15 -23.07 52.68
CA THR A 417 -28.34 -23.33 51.49
C THR A 417 -29.01 -22.72 50.26
N GLU A 418 -28.37 -21.73 49.65
CA GLU A 418 -28.76 -21.22 48.33
C GLU A 418 -28.41 -22.30 47.30
N VAL A 419 -29.43 -22.98 46.77
CA VAL A 419 -29.21 -24.07 45.80
C VAL A 419 -28.91 -23.43 44.45
N VAL A 420 -27.62 -23.18 44.19
CA VAL A 420 -27.15 -23.09 42.80
C VAL A 420 -27.27 -24.50 42.24
N THR A 421 -28.35 -24.74 41.50
CA THR A 421 -28.54 -26.04 40.88
C THR A 421 -27.38 -26.30 39.92
N LEU A 422 -26.96 -27.55 39.79
CA LEU A 422 -25.96 -27.96 38.81
C LEU A 422 -26.30 -27.41 37.41
N ASP A 423 -27.58 -27.31 37.08
CA ASP A 423 -28.08 -26.77 35.82
C ASP A 423 -27.75 -25.28 35.63
N VAL A 424 -27.85 -24.45 36.69
CA VAL A 424 -27.44 -23.03 36.64
C VAL A 424 -25.94 -22.94 36.38
N ALA A 425 -25.12 -23.70 37.13
CA ALA A 425 -23.66 -23.69 36.96
C ALA A 425 -23.23 -24.18 35.56
N GLN A 426 -23.92 -25.17 35.01
CA GLN A 426 -23.67 -25.67 33.65
C GLN A 426 -24.03 -24.62 32.59
N LEU A 427 -25.16 -23.92 32.72
CA LEU A 427 -25.55 -22.86 31.79
C LEU A 427 -24.60 -21.66 31.86
N GLU A 428 -24.16 -21.27 33.05
CA GLU A 428 -23.16 -20.21 33.22
C GLU A 428 -21.81 -20.57 32.59
N THR A 429 -21.39 -21.84 32.73
CA THR A 429 -20.19 -22.33 32.06
C THR A 429 -20.33 -22.25 30.54
N ARG A 430 -21.49 -22.65 29.99
CA ARG A 430 -21.78 -22.52 28.55
C ARG A 430 -21.79 -21.08 28.08
N LEU A 431 -22.38 -20.17 28.86
CA LEU A 431 -22.39 -18.73 28.59
C LEU A 431 -20.96 -18.18 28.56
N ALA A 432 -20.13 -18.49 29.55
CA ALA A 432 -18.73 -18.07 29.61
C ALA A 432 -17.93 -18.58 28.41
N GLN A 433 -18.14 -19.84 28.00
CA GLN A 433 -17.53 -20.42 26.80
C GLN A 433 -17.97 -19.68 25.53
N SER A 434 -19.26 -19.35 25.41
CA SER A 434 -19.81 -18.60 24.27
C SER A 434 -19.26 -17.16 24.20
N ILE A 435 -19.11 -16.48 25.34
CA ILE A 435 -18.47 -15.15 25.41
C ILE A 435 -16.99 -15.22 24.97
N ASN A 436 -16.24 -16.22 25.44
CA ASN A 436 -14.84 -16.40 25.02
C ASN A 436 -14.73 -16.72 23.51
N ARG A 437 -15.66 -17.52 22.99
CA ARG A 437 -15.77 -17.79 21.56
C ARG A 437 -16.07 -16.52 20.77
N LEU A 438 -17.00 -15.69 21.21
CA LEU A 438 -17.30 -14.40 20.59
C LEU A 438 -16.06 -13.51 20.52
N ARG A 439 -15.32 -13.36 21.62
CA ARG A 439 -14.07 -12.56 21.65
C ARG A 439 -13.02 -13.10 20.66
N THR A 440 -12.94 -14.41 20.51
CA THR A 440 -12.04 -15.05 19.55
C THR A 440 -12.46 -14.77 18.12
N LEU A 441 -13.76 -14.86 17.82
CA LEU A 441 -14.32 -14.52 16.51
C LEU A 441 -14.10 -13.05 16.17
N GLU A 442 -14.33 -12.14 17.12
CA GLU A 442 -14.11 -10.71 16.93
C GLU A 442 -12.64 -10.38 16.67
N ARG A 443 -11.70 -11.00 17.40
CA ARG A 443 -10.26 -10.85 17.12
C ARG A 443 -9.90 -11.35 15.72
N ALA A 444 -10.34 -12.56 15.36
CA ALA A 444 -10.07 -13.13 14.04
C ALA A 444 -10.64 -12.27 12.90
N TYR A 445 -11.81 -11.67 13.12
CA TYR A 445 -12.40 -10.70 12.18
C TYR A 445 -11.54 -9.45 12.04
N GLN A 446 -11.05 -8.87 13.14
CA GLN A 446 -10.16 -7.70 13.09
C GLN A 446 -8.83 -8.02 12.39
N ASP A 447 -8.26 -9.20 12.60
CA ASP A 447 -7.03 -9.65 11.92
C ASP A 447 -7.27 -9.82 10.40
N SER A 448 -8.42 -10.39 10.02
CA SER A 448 -8.83 -10.57 8.62
C SER A 448 -9.09 -9.21 7.95
N LEU A 449 -9.77 -8.30 8.64
CA LEU A 449 -10.04 -6.93 8.19
C LEU A 449 -8.74 -6.12 8.05
N GLY A 450 -7.78 -6.27 8.98
CA GLY A 450 -6.46 -5.65 8.87
C GLY A 450 -5.69 -6.14 7.65
N SER A 451 -5.72 -7.45 7.38
CA SER A 451 -5.12 -8.03 6.17
C SER A 451 -5.80 -7.53 4.90
N PHE A 452 -7.13 -7.37 4.93
CA PHE A 452 -7.90 -6.82 3.81
C PHE A 452 -7.56 -5.35 3.55
N LYS A 453 -7.45 -4.52 4.58
CA LYS A 453 -6.99 -3.12 4.44
C LYS A 453 -5.64 -3.02 3.76
N LEU A 454 -4.68 -3.86 4.16
CA LEU A 454 -3.36 -3.89 3.51
C LEU A 454 -3.47 -4.27 2.03
N PHE A 455 -4.30 -5.25 1.69
CA PHE A 455 -4.57 -5.63 0.30
C PHE A 455 -5.22 -4.48 -0.51
N LEU A 456 -6.11 -3.70 0.11
CA LEU A 456 -6.69 -2.49 -0.50
C LEU A 456 -5.67 -1.34 -0.62
N GLY A 457 -4.47 -1.46 -0.04
CA GLY A 457 -3.48 -0.39 0.01
C GLY A 457 -3.79 0.68 1.05
N LEU A 458 -4.64 0.40 2.03
CA LEU A 458 -4.95 1.29 3.15
C LEU A 458 -4.01 1.04 4.34
N PRO A 459 -3.73 2.06 5.15
CA PRO A 459 -2.90 1.89 6.34
C PRO A 459 -3.67 1.12 7.43
N PRO A 460 -2.99 0.29 8.24
CA PRO A 460 -3.65 -0.65 9.16
C PRO A 460 -4.44 0.03 10.28
N ASN A 461 -4.02 1.24 10.67
CA ASN A 461 -4.65 2.09 11.68
C ASN A 461 -5.86 2.87 11.18
N MET A 462 -6.20 2.82 9.88
CA MET A 462 -7.43 3.41 9.36
C MET A 462 -8.65 2.62 9.84
N PRO A 463 -9.62 3.23 10.55
CA PRO A 463 -10.84 2.55 10.94
C PRO A 463 -11.67 2.22 9.70
N MET A 464 -12.23 1.01 9.65
CA MET A 464 -13.05 0.55 8.53
C MET A 464 -14.13 -0.40 9.04
N SER A 465 -15.36 -0.27 8.55
CA SER A 465 -16.42 -1.27 8.64
C SER A 465 -16.95 -1.61 7.25
N ILE A 466 -17.60 -2.77 7.12
CA ILE A 466 -18.16 -3.32 5.88
C ILE A 466 -19.58 -3.81 6.09
#